data_AF-A0A1S2CE63-F1
#
_entry.id   AF-A0A1S2CE63-F1
#
_cell.length_a   1.000
_cell.length_b   1.000
_cell.length_c   1.000
_cell.angle_alpha   90.00
_cell.angle_beta   90.00
_cell.angle_gamma   90.00
#
_symmetry.space_group_name_H-M   'P 1'
#
loop_
_entity.id
_entity.type
_entity.pdbx_description
1 polymer ?
#
loop_
_entity_poly.entity_id
_entity_poly.type
_entity_poly.pdbx_seq_one_letter_code
_entity_poly.pdbx_strand_id
1 'polypeptide(L)'
;MDDCCNNKGNELALLRERQGRVLYIVLAINTAMFIVEFTAGWVVNSTALLGDSLDMFGDSLVYAISIFVLHRGVPARTGAALFKSGFLLLFSLLIIAEAVCKSIIGVVPDTGWMGLIGGIALIANLSCLVPLYSHRSDDINMSSTWLCSRNDVIANLSVLAAAGLVMLTESLWPDLVVGVSLAFLYLHSSVKVAKDT
;
A
#
# COMPACT_ATOMS: atom_id res chain seq x y z
N MET A 1 -12.53 -4.57 -2.80
CA MET A 1 -11.07 -4.65 -3.10
C MET A 1 -10.58 -6.08 -3.20
N ASP A 2 -11.41 -7.09 -2.88
CA ASP A 2 -11.05 -8.52 -2.91
C ASP A 2 -10.81 -9.04 -4.33
N ASP A 3 -11.63 -8.60 -5.29
CA ASP A 3 -11.40 -8.86 -6.72
C ASP A 3 -10.03 -8.35 -7.17
N CYS A 4 -9.59 -7.20 -6.65
CA CYS A 4 -8.33 -6.60 -7.07
C CYS A 4 -7.12 -7.36 -6.52
N CYS A 5 -7.15 -7.80 -5.25
CA CYS A 5 -6.05 -8.58 -4.67
C CYS A 5 -5.94 -9.98 -5.28
N ASN A 6 -7.07 -10.66 -5.50
CA ASN A 6 -7.07 -12.00 -6.09
C ASN A 6 -6.65 -11.95 -7.57
N ASN A 7 -7.14 -10.95 -8.31
CA ASN A 7 -6.73 -10.74 -9.69
C ASN A 7 -5.26 -10.32 -9.80
N LYS A 8 -4.78 -9.36 -8.97
CA LYS A 8 -3.36 -8.94 -8.96
C LYS A 8 -2.45 -10.16 -8.75
N GLY A 9 -2.78 -11.04 -7.79
CA GLY A 9 -2.03 -12.30 -7.58
C GLY A 9 -2.06 -13.26 -8.79
N ASN A 10 -3.20 -13.39 -9.47
CA ASN A 10 -3.32 -14.23 -10.67
C ASN A 10 -2.57 -13.65 -11.87
N GLU A 11 -2.64 -12.34 -12.08
CA GLU A 11 -1.91 -11.65 -13.15
C GLU A 11 -0.39 -11.73 -12.96
N LEU A 12 0.08 -11.54 -11.73
CA LEU A 12 1.50 -11.63 -11.40
C LEU A 12 2.07 -13.02 -11.66
N ALA A 13 1.25 -14.06 -11.51
CA ALA A 13 1.63 -15.41 -11.85
C ALA A 13 1.82 -15.60 -13.35
N LEU A 14 0.91 -15.04 -14.17
CA LEU A 14 1.01 -15.05 -15.63
C LEU A 14 2.23 -14.23 -16.11
N LEU A 15 2.48 -13.08 -15.48
CA LEU A 15 3.65 -12.23 -15.75
C LEU A 15 4.96 -12.91 -15.37
N ARG A 16 4.99 -13.76 -14.34
CA ARG A 16 6.21 -14.51 -13.94
C ARG A 16 6.57 -15.60 -14.93
N GLU A 17 5.58 -16.30 -15.50
CA GLU A 17 5.83 -17.32 -16.54
C GLU A 17 6.48 -16.73 -17.79
N ARG A 18 6.13 -15.48 -18.16
CA ARG A 18 6.71 -14.79 -19.31
C ARG A 18 7.95 -13.95 -18.97
N GLN A 19 7.97 -13.29 -17.80
CA GLN A 19 8.95 -12.24 -17.44
C GLN A 19 9.25 -12.14 -15.93
N GLY A 20 9.74 -13.22 -15.29
CA GLY A 20 10.09 -13.24 -13.86
C GLY A 20 11.08 -12.16 -13.37
N ARG A 21 11.85 -11.51 -14.26
CA ARG A 21 12.75 -10.39 -13.92
C ARG A 21 12.00 -9.15 -13.46
N VAL A 22 10.84 -8.86 -14.05
CA VAL A 22 10.00 -7.70 -13.70
C VAL A 22 9.45 -7.85 -12.29
N LEU A 23 9.04 -9.06 -11.90
CA LEU A 23 8.50 -9.34 -10.56
C LEU A 23 9.53 -9.08 -9.45
N TYR A 24 10.79 -9.42 -9.68
CA TYR A 24 11.88 -9.10 -8.73
C TYR A 24 12.11 -7.60 -8.59
N ILE A 25 12.00 -6.84 -9.70
CA ILE A 25 12.14 -5.38 -9.69
C ILE A 25 11.00 -4.74 -8.90
N VAL A 26 9.75 -5.13 -9.18
CA VAL A 26 8.57 -4.57 -8.49
C VAL A 26 8.57 -4.95 -7.00
N LEU A 27 8.98 -6.17 -6.64
CA LEU A 27 9.20 -6.58 -5.25
C LEU A 27 10.24 -5.69 -4.57
N ALA A 28 11.39 -5.49 -5.20
CA ALA A 28 12.48 -4.70 -4.63
C ALA A 28 12.06 -3.24 -4.42
N ILE A 29 11.33 -2.65 -5.38
CA ILE A 29 10.80 -1.29 -5.27
C ILE A 29 9.82 -1.18 -4.10
N ASN A 30 8.77 -2.02 -4.05
CA ASN A 30 7.78 -1.94 -2.97
C ASN A 30 8.39 -2.21 -1.59
N THR A 31 9.33 -3.14 -1.49
CA THR A 31 10.03 -3.41 -0.23
C THR A 31 10.89 -2.23 0.20
N ALA A 32 11.63 -1.61 -0.72
CA ALA A 32 12.45 -0.45 -0.42
C ALA A 32 11.61 0.75 0.01
N MET A 33 10.51 1.00 -0.72
CA MET A 33 9.59 2.10 -0.42
C MET A 33 8.87 1.90 0.91
N PHE A 34 8.43 0.66 1.22
CA PHE A 34 7.92 0.32 2.55
C PHE A 34 8.91 0.69 3.66
N ILE A 35 10.19 0.29 3.54
CA ILE A 35 11.19 0.60 4.57
C ILE A 35 11.37 2.11 4.72
N VAL A 36 11.44 2.84 3.61
CA VAL A 36 11.59 4.30 3.61
C VAL A 36 10.38 4.96 4.25
N GLU A 37 9.16 4.66 3.82
CA GLU A 37 7.94 5.27 4.34
C GLU A 37 7.61 4.86 5.77
N PHE A 38 7.90 3.61 6.16
CA PHE A 38 7.68 3.15 7.52
C PHE A 38 8.63 3.85 8.50
N THR A 39 9.92 3.89 8.16
CA THR A 39 10.92 4.59 8.99
C THR A 39 10.64 6.09 9.04
N ALA A 40 10.23 6.68 7.92
CA ALA A 40 9.81 8.06 7.83
C ALA A 40 8.56 8.36 8.66
N GLY A 41 7.50 7.58 8.50
CA GLY A 41 6.24 7.73 9.23
C GLY A 41 6.46 7.63 10.74
N TRP A 42 7.35 6.74 11.17
CA TRP A 42 7.75 6.63 12.57
C TRP A 42 8.54 7.85 13.06
N VAL A 43 9.56 8.29 12.33
CA VAL A 43 10.41 9.44 12.72
C VAL A 43 9.62 10.76 12.71
N VAL A 44 8.82 10.96 11.66
CA VAL A 44 8.03 12.17 11.42
C VAL A 44 6.72 12.15 12.21
N ASN A 45 6.38 11.04 12.86
CA ASN A 45 5.12 10.84 13.56
C ASN A 45 3.89 11.03 12.64
N SER A 46 3.98 10.64 11.36
CA SER A 46 2.85 10.73 10.42
C SER A 46 2.08 9.41 10.37
N THR A 47 0.80 9.49 10.73
CA THR A 47 -0.16 8.38 10.66
C THR A 47 -0.50 8.04 9.21
N ALA A 48 -0.52 9.04 8.31
CA ALA A 48 -0.78 8.81 6.90
C ALA A 48 0.37 8.06 6.18
N LEU A 49 1.64 8.41 6.45
CA LEU A 49 2.79 7.67 5.90
C LEU A 49 2.85 6.24 6.41
N LEU A 50 2.57 6.02 7.69
CA LEU A 50 2.48 4.67 8.24
C LEU A 50 1.41 3.86 7.50
N GLY A 51 0.25 4.46 7.23
CA GLY A 51 -0.82 3.85 6.43
C GLY A 51 -0.38 3.44 5.02
N ASP A 52 0.25 4.36 4.28
CA ASP A 52 0.73 4.14 2.90
C ASP A 52 1.77 3.00 2.84
N SER A 53 2.72 3.00 3.78
CA SER A 53 3.78 2.00 3.84
C SER A 53 3.24 0.56 3.99
N LEU A 54 2.13 0.38 4.71
CA LEU A 54 1.54 -0.93 4.93
C LEU A 54 0.95 -1.54 3.67
N ASP A 55 0.45 -0.71 2.76
CA ASP A 55 -0.06 -1.18 1.48
C ASP A 55 1.09 -1.70 0.61
N MET A 56 2.18 -0.93 0.54
CA MET A 56 3.41 -1.34 -0.14
C MET A 56 4.01 -2.63 0.44
N PHE A 57 3.95 -2.80 1.77
CA PHE A 57 4.35 -4.05 2.40
C PHE A 57 3.43 -5.20 2.00
N GLY A 58 2.10 -5.00 2.05
CA GLY A 58 1.13 -6.00 1.64
C GLY A 58 1.33 -6.44 0.18
N ASP A 59 1.65 -5.52 -0.70
CA ASP A 59 2.04 -5.78 -2.08
C ASP A 59 3.35 -6.57 -2.19
N SER A 60 4.38 -6.18 -1.42
CA SER A 60 5.66 -6.90 -1.38
C SER A 60 5.49 -8.37 -0.99
N LEU A 61 4.61 -8.67 -0.03
CA LEU A 61 4.30 -10.04 0.37
C LEU A 61 3.64 -10.84 -0.76
N VAL A 62 2.69 -10.23 -1.47
CA VAL A 62 2.03 -10.86 -2.63
C VAL A 62 3.06 -11.15 -3.73
N TYR A 63 3.99 -10.21 -4.00
CA TYR A 63 5.07 -10.44 -4.95
C TYR A 63 6.02 -11.55 -4.50
N ALA A 64 6.49 -11.51 -3.25
CA ALA A 64 7.41 -12.50 -2.70
C ALA A 64 6.82 -13.91 -2.75
N ILE A 65 5.54 -14.06 -2.43
CA ILE A 65 4.84 -15.34 -2.47
C ILE A 65 4.63 -15.78 -3.91
N SER A 66 4.26 -14.87 -4.82
CA SER A 66 4.17 -15.17 -6.26
C SER A 66 5.52 -15.66 -6.81
N ILE A 67 6.64 -15.18 -6.26
CA ILE A 67 7.97 -15.69 -6.57
C ILE A 67 8.18 -17.11 -6.00
N PHE A 68 7.83 -17.33 -4.74
CA PHE A 68 8.09 -18.57 -4.02
C PHE A 68 7.20 -19.75 -4.43
N VAL A 69 5.98 -19.48 -4.92
CA VAL A 69 4.91 -20.47 -5.15
C VAL A 69 5.03 -21.24 -6.47
N LEU A 70 6.15 -21.15 -7.20
CA LEU A 70 6.38 -21.88 -8.47
C LEU A 70 6.24 -23.42 -8.40
N HIS A 71 6.31 -24.05 -7.23
CA HIS A 71 6.37 -25.52 -7.10
C HIS A 71 5.31 -26.13 -6.15
N ARG A 72 4.46 -25.33 -5.52
CA ARG A 72 3.45 -25.79 -4.54
C ARG A 72 2.14 -25.08 -4.87
N GLY A 73 1.09 -25.80 -5.23
CA GLY A 73 -0.13 -25.24 -5.83
C GLY A 73 -0.93 -24.21 -5.00
N VAL A 74 -2.13 -23.89 -5.49
CA VAL A 74 -3.19 -22.99 -4.97
C VAL A 74 -3.19 -22.72 -3.43
N PRO A 75 -3.06 -23.70 -2.52
CA PRO A 75 -3.05 -23.47 -1.06
C PRO A 75 -2.05 -22.42 -0.55
N ALA A 76 -0.90 -22.23 -1.21
CA ALA A 76 0.09 -21.25 -0.76
C ALA A 76 -0.32 -19.78 -1.06
N ARG A 77 -1.16 -19.54 -2.08
CA ARG A 77 -1.74 -18.21 -2.35
C ARG A 77 -2.80 -17.84 -1.33
N THR A 78 -3.61 -18.81 -0.91
CA THR A 78 -4.64 -18.60 0.12
C THR A 78 -4.01 -18.23 1.46
N GLY A 79 -2.93 -18.93 1.85
CA GLY A 79 -2.16 -18.59 3.06
C GLY A 79 -1.54 -17.18 3.01
N ALA A 80 -1.10 -16.73 1.84
CA ALA A 80 -0.57 -15.38 1.62
C ALA A 80 -1.61 -14.28 1.80
N ALA A 81 -2.79 -14.48 1.20
CA ALA A 81 -3.91 -13.56 1.33
C ALA A 81 -4.37 -13.44 2.79
N LEU A 82 -4.40 -14.57 3.52
CA LEU A 82 -4.68 -14.60 4.96
C LEU A 82 -3.61 -13.89 5.78
N PHE A 83 -2.32 -14.13 5.50
CA PHE A 83 -1.23 -13.46 6.20
C PHE A 83 -1.24 -11.94 5.97
N LYS A 84 -1.42 -11.49 4.71
CA LYS A 84 -1.61 -10.07 4.37
C LYS A 84 -2.79 -9.49 5.13
N SER A 85 -3.93 -10.18 5.15
CA SER A 85 -5.15 -9.70 5.81
C SER A 85 -4.98 -9.62 7.33
N GLY A 86 -4.35 -10.60 7.96
CA GLY A 86 -4.01 -10.57 9.38
C GLY A 86 -3.07 -9.42 9.73
N PHE A 87 -2.05 -9.18 8.89
CA PHE A 87 -1.11 -8.08 9.08
C PHE A 87 -1.79 -6.71 8.91
N LEU A 88 -2.59 -6.53 7.85
CA LEU A 88 -3.36 -5.32 7.62
C LEU A 88 -4.35 -5.06 8.76
N LEU A 89 -5.01 -6.08 9.28
CA LEU A 89 -5.94 -5.95 10.41
C LEU A 89 -5.19 -5.48 11.67
N LEU A 90 -4.09 -6.15 12.02
CA LEU A 90 -3.29 -5.80 13.19
C LEU A 90 -2.76 -4.36 13.10
N PHE A 91 -2.12 -4.01 11.99
CA PHE A 91 -1.52 -2.69 11.84
C PHE A 91 -2.55 -1.58 11.66
N SER A 92 -3.69 -1.83 11.02
CA SER A 92 -4.77 -0.83 10.95
C SER A 92 -5.31 -0.51 12.35
N LEU A 93 -5.44 -1.51 13.23
CA LEU A 93 -5.80 -1.27 14.63
C LEU A 93 -4.72 -0.48 15.37
N LEU A 94 -3.44 -0.78 15.13
CA LEU A 94 -2.34 -0.02 15.72
C LEU A 94 -2.33 1.44 15.26
N ILE A 95 -2.52 1.70 13.97
CA ILE A 95 -2.61 3.06 13.41
C ILE A 95 -3.80 3.81 14.02
N ILE A 96 -4.96 3.17 14.17
CA ILE A 96 -6.13 3.79 14.80
C ILE A 96 -5.85 4.09 16.28
N ALA A 97 -5.23 3.16 17.01
CA ALA A 97 -4.86 3.36 18.41
C ALA A 97 -3.83 4.49 18.56
N GLU A 98 -2.84 4.54 17.68
CA GLU A 98 -1.83 5.60 17.62
C GLU A 98 -2.47 6.95 17.28
N ALA A 99 -3.41 6.98 16.34
CA ALA A 99 -4.18 8.18 15.99
C ALA A 99 -4.96 8.71 17.19
N VAL A 100 -5.63 7.83 17.96
CA VAL A 100 -6.32 8.22 19.20
C VAL A 100 -5.32 8.76 20.23
N CYS A 101 -4.18 8.11 20.45
CA CYS A 101 -3.14 8.60 21.34
C CYS A 101 -2.62 9.97 20.89
N LYS A 102 -2.34 10.17 19.59
CA LYS A 102 -1.86 11.45 19.04
C LYS A 102 -2.90 12.55 19.12
N SER A 103 -4.19 12.22 18.99
CA SER A 103 -5.29 13.16 19.22
C SER A 103 -5.28 13.71 20.66
N ILE A 104 -4.83 12.92 21.63
CA ILE A 104 -4.72 13.32 23.04
C ILE A 104 -3.39 14.04 23.33
N ILE A 105 -2.26 13.58 22.76
CA ILE A 105 -0.92 14.13 23.04
C ILE A 105 -0.68 15.44 22.26
N GLY A 106 -1.29 15.61 21.09
CA GLY A 106 -1.17 16.84 20.30
C GLY A 106 0.11 16.96 19.47
N VAL A 107 0.75 15.85 19.08
CA VAL A 107 2.00 15.90 18.29
C VAL A 107 1.68 16.25 16.84
N VAL A 108 2.21 17.38 16.36
CA VAL A 108 2.12 17.79 14.95
C VAL A 108 3.27 17.15 14.17
N PRO A 109 3.00 16.40 13.09
CA PRO A 109 4.05 15.79 12.27
C PRO A 109 4.86 16.85 11.51
N ASP A 110 6.14 16.57 11.27
CA ASP A 110 7.01 17.45 10.48
C ASP A 110 6.62 17.41 9.00
N THR A 111 5.96 18.49 8.56
CA THR A 111 5.36 18.61 7.23
C THR A 111 6.39 18.58 6.10
N GLY A 112 7.61 19.04 6.36
CA GLY A 112 8.68 19.07 5.35
C GLY A 112 9.10 17.66 4.95
N TRP A 113 9.37 16.81 5.95
CA TRP A 113 9.74 15.41 5.71
C TRP A 113 8.55 14.57 5.24
N MET A 114 7.36 14.82 5.78
CA MET A 114 6.12 14.16 5.37
C MET A 114 5.85 14.37 3.86
N GLY A 115 5.93 15.61 3.39
CA GLY A 115 5.70 15.96 1.99
C GLY A 115 6.80 15.46 1.05
N LEU A 116 8.07 15.54 1.45
CA LEU A 116 9.20 15.05 0.65
C LEU A 116 9.07 13.54 0.38
N ILE A 117 8.79 12.77 1.43
CA ILE A 117 8.76 11.32 1.35
C ILE A 117 7.50 10.85 0.64
N GLY A 118 6.33 11.45 0.91
CA GLY A 118 5.12 11.24 0.11
C GLY A 118 5.29 11.63 -1.37
N GLY A 119 6.13 12.63 -1.66
CA GLY A 119 6.49 12.99 -3.04
C GLY A 119 7.31 11.92 -3.75
N ILE A 120 8.33 11.38 -3.07
CA ILE A 120 9.15 10.26 -3.58
C ILE A 120 8.27 9.02 -3.81
N ALA A 121 7.38 8.74 -2.86
CA ALA A 121 6.34 7.71 -2.92
C ALA A 121 5.50 7.78 -4.19
N LEU A 122 4.93 8.96 -4.42
CA LEU A 122 4.12 9.22 -5.59
C LEU A 122 4.91 9.07 -6.90
N ILE A 123 6.15 9.58 -6.96
CA ILE A 123 7.00 9.46 -8.15
C ILE A 123 7.33 7.98 -8.44
N ALA A 124 7.66 7.20 -7.41
CA ALA A 124 7.95 5.78 -7.55
C ALA A 124 6.71 5.02 -8.08
N ASN A 125 5.54 5.25 -7.48
CA ASN A 125 4.29 4.62 -7.92
C ASN A 125 3.85 5.06 -9.31
N LEU A 126 3.99 6.34 -9.67
CA LEU A 126 3.74 6.81 -11.05
C LEU A 126 4.72 6.19 -12.05
N SER A 127 6.00 6.03 -11.68
CA SER A 127 6.99 5.43 -12.58
C SER A 127 6.70 3.96 -12.89
N CYS A 128 6.04 3.25 -11.97
CA CYS A 128 5.49 1.91 -12.21
C CYS A 128 4.18 1.94 -13.03
N LEU A 129 3.37 2.99 -12.87
CA LEU A 129 2.05 3.12 -13.51
C LEU A 129 2.14 3.59 -14.97
N VAL A 130 3.06 4.50 -15.31
CA VAL A 130 3.22 5.07 -16.67
C VAL A 130 3.47 3.99 -17.75
N PRO A 131 4.36 3.00 -17.55
CA PRO A 131 4.54 1.91 -18.51
C PRO A 131 3.31 1.00 -18.65
N LEU A 132 2.56 0.80 -17.56
CA LEU A 132 1.32 0.02 -17.51
C LEU A 132 0.17 0.74 -18.24
N TYR A 133 0.09 2.07 -18.11
CA TYR A 133 -0.89 2.90 -18.81
C TYR A 133 -0.74 2.80 -20.34
N SER A 134 0.49 2.69 -20.83
CA SER A 134 0.79 2.57 -22.26
C SER A 134 0.36 1.23 -22.89
N HIS A 135 0.12 0.18 -22.10
CA HIS A 135 -0.28 -1.17 -22.57
C HIS A 135 -1.73 -1.54 -22.21
N ARG A 136 -2.55 -0.55 -21.81
CA ARG A 136 -3.95 -0.69 -21.39
C ARG A 136 -4.86 -1.45 -22.37
N SER A 137 -4.49 -1.49 -23.65
CA SER A 137 -5.37 -1.90 -24.75
C SER A 137 -5.22 -3.35 -25.19
N ASP A 138 -4.15 -4.04 -24.77
CA ASP A 138 -3.74 -5.30 -25.42
C ASP A 138 -4.28 -6.58 -24.76
N ASP A 139 -4.78 -6.54 -23.52
CA ASP A 139 -5.28 -7.76 -22.86
C ASP A 139 -6.33 -7.50 -21.77
N ILE A 140 -7.30 -8.41 -21.72
CA ILE A 140 -8.45 -8.43 -20.78
C ILE A 140 -8.00 -8.60 -19.31
N ASN A 141 -6.76 -9.04 -19.11
CA ASN A 141 -6.13 -9.27 -17.80
C ASN A 141 -5.68 -7.93 -17.16
N MET A 142 -5.03 -7.03 -17.94
CA MET A 142 -4.35 -5.82 -17.44
C MET A 142 -5.25 -4.75 -16.81
N SER A 143 -6.56 -4.85 -17.01
CA SER A 143 -7.55 -3.92 -16.43
C SER A 143 -7.52 -3.94 -14.89
N SER A 144 -7.26 -5.10 -14.28
CA SER A 144 -7.29 -5.24 -12.83
C SER A 144 -6.02 -4.69 -12.15
N THR A 145 -4.84 -4.89 -12.72
CA THR A 145 -3.60 -4.26 -12.24
C THR A 145 -3.63 -2.74 -12.39
N TRP A 146 -4.20 -2.23 -13.48
CA TRP A 146 -4.39 -0.79 -13.67
C TRP A 146 -5.30 -0.19 -12.60
N LEU A 147 -6.43 -0.85 -12.29
CA LEU A 147 -7.35 -0.43 -11.22
C LEU A 147 -6.67 -0.40 -9.85
N CYS A 148 -5.86 -1.42 -9.54
CA CYS A 148 -5.10 -1.51 -8.29
C CYS A 148 -4.02 -0.42 -8.21
N SER A 149 -3.17 -0.28 -9.23
CA SER A 149 -2.11 0.74 -9.25
C SER A 149 -2.67 2.17 -9.19
N ARG A 150 -3.87 2.39 -9.75
CA ARG A 150 -4.59 3.66 -9.60
C ARG A 150 -5.02 3.91 -8.16
N ASN A 151 -5.46 2.88 -7.43
CA ASN A 151 -5.81 3.01 -6.03
C ASN A 151 -4.58 3.33 -5.17
N ASP A 152 -3.43 2.70 -5.47
CA ASP A 152 -2.17 3.00 -4.80
C ASP A 152 -1.83 4.49 -5.01
N VAL A 153 -1.87 4.98 -6.26
CA VAL A 153 -1.65 6.42 -6.54
C VAL A 153 -2.64 7.33 -5.83
N ILE A 154 -3.92 6.95 -5.71
CA ILE A 154 -4.92 7.72 -4.95
C ILE A 154 -4.55 7.77 -3.47
N ALA A 155 -4.04 6.67 -2.89
CA ALA A 155 -3.57 6.62 -1.52
C ALA A 155 -2.37 7.57 -1.32
N ASN A 156 -1.31 7.46 -2.12
CA ASN A 156 -0.16 8.39 -2.03
C ASN A 156 -0.57 9.86 -2.24
N LEU A 157 -1.51 10.12 -3.16
CA LEU A 157 -2.02 11.48 -3.40
C LEU A 157 -2.79 12.01 -2.19
N SER A 158 -3.54 11.15 -1.49
CA SER A 158 -4.23 11.52 -0.26
C SER A 158 -3.24 11.85 0.88
N VAL A 159 -2.11 11.14 0.97
CA VAL A 159 -1.02 11.43 1.91
C VAL A 159 -0.34 12.76 1.60
N LEU A 160 -0.06 13.04 0.32
CA LEU A 160 0.47 14.33 -0.11
C LEU A 160 -0.50 15.49 0.13
N ALA A 161 -1.79 15.27 -0.11
CA ALA A 161 -2.82 16.24 0.22
C ALA A 161 -2.88 16.50 1.74
N ALA A 162 -2.76 15.45 2.56
CA ALA A 162 -2.65 15.58 4.01
C ALA A 162 -1.43 16.41 4.40
N ALA A 163 -0.24 16.12 3.85
CA ALA A 163 0.98 16.86 4.13
C ALA A 163 0.85 18.36 3.78
N GLY A 164 0.25 18.68 2.63
CA GLY A 164 -0.04 20.06 2.24
C GLY A 164 -1.04 20.75 3.17
N LEU A 165 -2.09 20.04 3.60
CA LEU A 165 -3.07 20.56 4.54
C LEU A 165 -2.48 20.78 5.93
N VAL A 166 -1.66 19.85 6.44
CA VAL A 166 -0.93 20.04 7.71
C VAL A 166 0.00 21.25 7.60
N MET A 167 0.68 21.43 6.46
CA MET A 167 1.55 22.60 6.23
C MET A 167 0.78 23.93 6.25
N LEU A 168 -0.44 23.95 5.73
CA LEU A 168 -1.29 25.15 5.70
C LEU A 168 -2.01 25.43 7.02
N THR A 169 -2.38 24.37 7.75
CA THR A 169 -3.20 24.47 8.98
C THR A 169 -2.37 24.38 10.25
N GLU A 170 -1.08 24.03 10.15
CA GLU A 170 -0.16 23.74 11.26
C GLU A 170 -0.76 22.77 12.30
N SER A 171 -1.65 21.91 11.84
CA SER A 171 -2.52 21.09 12.67
C SER A 171 -2.34 19.62 12.31
N LEU A 172 -2.34 18.74 13.32
CA LEU A 172 -2.21 17.29 13.13
C LEU A 172 -3.45 16.62 12.52
N TRP A 173 -4.60 17.30 12.56
CA TRP A 173 -5.89 16.73 12.16
C TRP A 173 -5.95 16.22 10.72
N PRO A 174 -5.40 16.92 9.69
CA PRO A 174 -5.42 16.42 8.32
C PRO A 174 -4.65 15.10 8.15
N ASP A 175 -3.48 14.94 8.77
CA ASP A 175 -2.72 13.68 8.77
C ASP A 175 -3.50 12.57 9.48
N LEU A 176 -4.10 12.90 10.63
CA LEU A 176 -4.88 11.94 11.41
C LEU A 176 -6.12 11.44 10.64
N VAL A 177 -6.86 12.34 10.01
CA VAL A 177 -8.08 12.01 9.25
C VAL A 177 -7.74 11.12 8.07
N VAL A 178 -6.69 11.45 7.30
CA VAL A 178 -6.28 10.64 6.16
C VAL A 178 -5.73 9.29 6.61
N GLY A 179 -4.85 9.26 7.61
CA GLY A 179 -4.30 8.01 8.16
C GLY A 179 -5.37 7.07 8.72
N VAL A 180 -6.35 7.60 9.47
CA VAL A 180 -7.50 6.82 9.98
C VAL A 180 -8.39 6.35 8.83
N SER A 181 -8.61 7.17 7.80
CA SER A 181 -9.40 6.78 6.63
C SER A 181 -8.75 5.61 5.89
N LEU A 182 -7.43 5.66 5.66
CA LEU A 182 -6.67 4.57 5.07
C LEU A 182 -6.73 3.31 5.95
N ALA A 183 -6.50 3.45 7.25
CA ALA A 183 -6.61 2.34 8.20
C ALA A 183 -8.01 1.70 8.18
N PHE A 184 -9.08 2.49 8.07
CA PHE A 184 -10.44 1.96 7.99
C PHE A 184 -10.70 1.23 6.67
N LEU A 185 -10.19 1.74 5.55
CA LEU A 185 -10.24 1.07 4.24
C LEU A 185 -9.53 -0.29 4.29
N TYR A 186 -8.33 -0.35 4.87
CA TYR A 186 -7.56 -1.59 5.00
C TYR A 186 -8.20 -2.56 5.99
N LEU A 187 -8.73 -2.07 7.11
CA LEU A 187 -9.47 -2.87 8.08
C LEU A 187 -10.71 -3.51 7.44
N HIS A 188 -11.50 -2.72 6.71
CA HIS A 188 -12.67 -3.24 5.98
C HIS A 188 -12.25 -4.29 4.93
N SER A 189 -11.17 -4.05 4.19
CA SER A 189 -10.67 -5.01 3.20
C SER A 189 -10.19 -6.31 3.86
N SER A 190 -9.45 -6.23 4.97
CA SER A 190 -8.92 -7.41 5.66
C SER A 190 -10.02 -8.30 6.25
N VAL A 191 -11.05 -7.69 6.86
CA VAL A 191 -12.21 -8.41 7.42
C VAL A 191 -13.00 -9.12 6.33
N LYS A 192 -13.09 -8.51 5.14
CA LYS A 192 -13.79 -9.12 4.01
C LYS A 192 -13.04 -10.34 3.47
N VAL A 193 -11.73 -10.24 3.26
CA VAL A 193 -10.90 -11.38 2.84
C VAL A 193 -10.95 -12.52 3.86
N ALA A 194 -10.95 -12.21 5.16
CA ALA A 194 -11.07 -13.23 6.21
C ALA A 194 -12.43 -13.94 6.25
N LYS A 195 -13.49 -13.34 5.70
CA LYS A 195 -14.82 -13.97 5.57
C LYS A 195 -14.98 -14.80 4.30
N ASP A 196 -14.30 -14.39 3.23
CA ASP A 196 -14.40 -15.00 1.90
C ASP A 196 -13.38 -16.15 1.69
N THR A 197 -12.48 -16.38 2.65
CA THR A 197 -11.49 -17.48 2.66
C THR A 197 -11.91 -18.61 3.57
#